data_AF-D2CXT9-F1
#
_entry.id   AF-D2CXT9-F1
#
_cell.length_a   1.000
_cell.length_b   1.000
_cell.length_c   1.000
_cell.angle_alpha   90.00
_cell.angle_beta   90.00
_cell.angle_gamma   90.00
#
_symmetry.space_group_name_H-M   'P 1'
#
loop_
_entity.id
_entity.type
_entity.pdbx_description
1 polymer ?
#
loop_
_entity_poly.entity_id
_entity_poly.type
_entity_poly.pdbx_seq_one_letter_code
_entity_poly.pdbx_strand_id
1 'polypeptide(L)'
;ETMANILYYPQKPLARTMSMEYLKFRELPAGQNAIVAIACYSGYNQEDSVIMNQSSIDRGLFRSLFYRTYQDQEKQIGHSVLESFEKPSRTDTLRMKHGTYDKIDDDGIIAPGVRVSGEDIIMGKTAPMAPDAEELGQRQKHHVKRDVSTPLRSTEAGVVDQVMLTTTGDGTRFAKVRVRTTKVPQIGDKFASRHGQKGTIGITYRQEDMPFTREGVVPDLIINPHAIPSRMTIAHLIECQLSKVATLRGDEGDATPFT
;
A
#
# COMPACT_ATOMS: atom_id res chain seq x y z
N GLU A 1 -4.77 -0.97 12.90
CA GLU A 1 -3.43 -1.13 12.29
C GLU A 1 -2.93 0.19 11.74
N THR A 2 -1.62 0.43 11.80
CA THR A 2 -0.99 1.67 11.31
C THR A 2 -0.84 1.67 9.79
N MET A 3 -0.58 0.51 9.20
CA MET A 3 -0.50 0.30 7.75
C MET A 3 -1.04 -1.08 7.40
N ALA A 4 -1.68 -1.22 6.24
CA ALA A 4 -2.10 -2.51 5.70
C ALA A 4 -1.99 -2.51 4.17
N ASN A 5 -1.62 -3.65 3.59
CA ASN A 5 -1.64 -3.89 2.15
C ASN A 5 -2.56 -5.08 1.88
N ILE A 6 -3.59 -4.89 1.05
CA ILE A 6 -4.58 -5.90 0.73
C ILE A 6 -4.66 -6.09 -0.78
N LEU A 7 -4.45 -7.31 -1.26
CA LEU A 7 -4.55 -7.61 -2.69
C LEU A 7 -6.01 -7.59 -3.15
N TYR A 8 -6.28 -7.10 -4.37
CA TYR A 8 -7.64 -6.99 -4.90
C TYR A 8 -8.28 -8.36 -5.13
N TYR A 9 -7.56 -9.28 -5.76
CA TYR A 9 -8.07 -10.59 -6.13
C TYR A 9 -7.11 -11.70 -5.69
N PRO A 10 -6.97 -11.98 -4.39
CA PRO A 10 -6.21 -13.14 -3.91
C PRO A 10 -6.74 -14.44 -4.52
N GLN A 11 -5.85 -15.35 -4.92
CA GLN A 11 -6.21 -16.64 -5.46
C GLN A 11 -5.53 -17.76 -4.68
N LYS A 12 -6.26 -18.86 -4.48
CA LYS A 12 -5.66 -20.12 -4.00
C LYS A 12 -4.60 -20.62 -5.00
N PRO A 13 -3.48 -21.18 -4.53
CA PRO A 13 -2.48 -21.74 -5.43
C PRO A 13 -3.00 -23.01 -6.11
N LEU A 14 -2.65 -23.22 -7.39
CA LEU A 14 -3.02 -24.43 -8.14
C LEU A 14 -2.33 -25.69 -7.61
N ALA A 15 -1.05 -25.57 -7.26
CA ALA A 15 -0.28 -26.61 -6.58
C ALA A 15 -0.23 -26.32 -5.08
N ARG A 16 -0.80 -27.17 -4.24
CA ARG A 16 -0.90 -26.99 -2.78
C ARG A 16 -0.21 -28.12 -2.02
N THR A 17 0.18 -27.86 -0.78
CA THR A 17 0.60 -28.91 0.15
C THR A 17 -0.55 -29.26 1.09
N MET A 18 -0.53 -30.46 1.68
CA MET A 18 -1.51 -30.85 2.70
C MET A 18 -1.48 -29.94 3.94
N SER A 19 -0.30 -29.43 4.31
CA SER A 19 -0.15 -28.51 5.44
C SER A 19 -0.91 -27.18 5.25
N MET A 20 -1.12 -26.73 4.01
CA MET A 20 -1.85 -25.49 3.72
C MET A 20 -3.32 -25.55 4.15
N GLU A 21 -3.89 -26.75 4.25
CA GLU A 21 -5.27 -26.95 4.71
C GLU A 21 -5.41 -26.63 6.20
N TYR A 22 -4.46 -27.09 7.02
CA TYR A 22 -4.44 -26.78 8.46
C TYR A 22 -4.13 -25.30 8.74
N LEU A 23 -3.33 -24.67 7.89
CA LEU A 23 -2.98 -23.24 8.00
C LEU A 23 -4.07 -22.30 7.47
N LYS A 24 -5.15 -22.83 6.89
CA LYS A 24 -6.21 -22.03 6.26
C LYS A 24 -5.71 -21.10 5.16
N PHE A 25 -4.57 -21.43 4.54
CA PHE A 25 -3.97 -20.60 3.48
C PHE A 25 -4.87 -20.52 2.22
N ARG A 26 -5.72 -21.52 2.01
CA ARG A 26 -6.75 -21.50 0.96
C ARG A 26 -7.80 -20.42 1.21
N GLU A 27 -8.17 -20.20 2.48
CA GLU A 27 -9.21 -19.26 2.88
C GLU A 27 -8.68 -17.81 2.83
N LEU A 28 -7.41 -17.61 3.17
CA LEU A 28 -6.72 -16.32 3.12
C LEU A 28 -5.40 -16.41 2.33
N PRO A 29 -5.45 -16.50 0.99
CA PRO A 29 -4.25 -16.62 0.17
C PRO A 29 -3.53 -15.27 0.01
N ALA A 30 -2.24 -15.35 -0.32
CA ALA A 30 -1.34 -14.18 -0.37
C ALA A 30 -0.78 -13.85 -1.77
N GLY A 31 -1.38 -14.38 -2.85
CA GLY A 31 -0.87 -14.18 -4.21
C GLY A 31 -1.92 -14.45 -5.29
N GLN A 32 -1.45 -14.45 -6.55
CA GLN A 32 -2.26 -14.80 -7.73
C GLN A 32 -1.49 -15.81 -8.58
N ASN A 33 -2.23 -16.68 -9.26
CA ASN A 33 -1.65 -17.56 -10.27
C ASN A 33 -1.41 -16.74 -11.54
N ALA A 34 -0.18 -16.76 -12.05
CA ALA A 34 0.22 -16.05 -13.24
C ALA A 34 0.66 -17.03 -14.33
N ILE A 35 0.43 -16.70 -15.60
CA ILE A 35 0.99 -17.45 -16.72
C ILE A 35 2.43 -17.00 -16.93
N VAL A 36 3.38 -17.88 -16.63
CA VAL A 36 4.82 -17.59 -16.68
C VAL A 36 5.45 -18.24 -17.91
N ALA A 37 6.18 -17.44 -18.70
CA ALA A 37 7.07 -17.92 -19.74
C ALA A 37 8.53 -17.84 -19.26
N ILE A 38 9.31 -18.88 -19.54
CA ILE A 38 10.75 -18.91 -19.26
C ILE A 38 11.47 -18.73 -20.60
N ALA A 39 11.91 -17.51 -20.90
CA ALA A 39 12.49 -17.15 -22.19
C ALA A 39 13.39 -15.93 -22.09
N CYS A 40 14.41 -15.86 -22.95
CA CYS A 40 15.15 -14.62 -23.18
C CYS A 40 14.33 -13.74 -24.13
N TYR A 41 13.88 -12.57 -23.68
CA TYR A 41 13.05 -11.68 -24.50
C TYR A 41 13.47 -10.22 -24.30
N SER A 42 13.81 -9.51 -25.39
CA SER A 42 14.20 -8.09 -25.42
C SER A 42 15.37 -7.63 -24.51
N GLY A 43 15.93 -8.50 -23.66
CA GLY A 43 17.02 -8.18 -22.72
C GLY A 43 16.57 -7.61 -21.38
N TYR A 44 15.34 -7.09 -21.28
CA TYR A 44 14.81 -6.45 -20.05
C TYR A 44 14.38 -7.43 -18.94
N ASN A 45 14.73 -8.71 -19.05
CA ASN A 45 14.58 -9.70 -17.97
C ASN A 45 15.93 -10.24 -17.46
N GLN A 46 17.04 -9.56 -17.72
CA GLN A 46 18.36 -9.92 -17.17
C GLN A 46 18.50 -9.54 -15.69
N GLU A 47 19.46 -10.13 -14.98
CA GLU A 47 19.84 -9.73 -13.61
C GLU A 47 18.65 -9.60 -12.63
N ASP A 48 17.85 -10.65 -12.49
CA ASP A 48 16.67 -10.69 -11.61
C ASP A 48 15.54 -9.70 -11.97
N SER A 49 15.56 -9.12 -13.17
CA SER A 49 14.40 -8.40 -13.68
C SER A 49 13.40 -9.34 -14.35
N VAL A 50 12.12 -8.96 -14.32
CA VAL A 50 11.03 -9.66 -15.02
C VAL A 50 10.33 -8.72 -15.97
N ILE A 51 9.85 -9.27 -17.09
CA ILE A 51 8.97 -8.56 -18.01
C ILE A 51 7.54 -8.91 -17.62
N MET A 52 6.68 -7.91 -17.44
CA MET A 52 5.28 -8.10 -17.06
C MET A 52 4.32 -7.59 -18.15
N ASN A 53 3.18 -8.25 -18.31
CA ASN A 53 2.16 -7.87 -19.26
C ASN A 53 1.35 -6.66 -18.77
N GLN A 54 1.53 -5.51 -19.41
CA GLN A 54 0.81 -4.27 -19.11
C GLN A 54 -0.70 -4.46 -19.23
N SER A 55 -1.19 -5.17 -20.24
CA SER A 55 -2.62 -5.41 -20.41
C SER A 55 -3.21 -6.25 -19.27
N SER A 56 -2.43 -7.17 -18.69
CA SER A 56 -2.85 -7.90 -17.48
C SER A 56 -2.89 -6.99 -16.25
N ILE A 57 -1.91 -6.09 -16.07
CA ILE A 57 -1.92 -5.07 -15.01
C ILE A 57 -3.13 -4.14 -15.14
N ASP A 58 -3.47 -3.74 -16.37
CA ASP A 58 -4.62 -2.88 -16.69
C ASP A 58 -5.95 -3.55 -16.33
N ARG A 59 -6.02 -4.88 -16.49
CA ARG A 59 -7.16 -5.73 -16.06
C ARG A 59 -7.21 -5.98 -14.56
N GLY A 60 -6.20 -5.57 -13.80
CA GLY A 60 -6.18 -5.66 -12.33
C GLY A 60 -5.25 -6.72 -11.75
N LEU A 61 -4.37 -7.32 -12.55
CA LEU A 61 -3.33 -8.23 -12.05
C LEU A 61 -2.47 -7.50 -11.01
N PHE A 62 -2.28 -8.17 -9.86
CA PHE A 62 -1.51 -7.74 -8.70
C PHE A 62 -1.82 -6.36 -8.09
N ARG A 63 -2.97 -5.74 -8.41
CA ARG A 63 -3.38 -4.49 -7.75
C ARG A 63 -3.64 -4.70 -6.27
N SER A 64 -3.23 -3.74 -5.45
CA SER A 64 -3.44 -3.77 -4.00
C SER A 64 -4.01 -2.44 -3.48
N LEU A 65 -4.71 -2.52 -2.35
CA LEU A 65 -5.12 -1.40 -1.53
C LEU A 65 -4.08 -1.22 -0.44
N PHE A 66 -3.50 -0.02 -0.38
CA PHE A 66 -2.68 0.43 0.73
C PHE A 66 -3.51 1.31 1.65
N TYR A 67 -3.51 0.97 2.93
CA TYR A 67 -4.12 1.76 3.99
C TYR A 67 -3.04 2.31 4.90
N ARG A 68 -3.18 3.57 5.30
CA ARG A 68 -2.39 4.18 6.36
C ARG A 68 -3.31 4.87 7.35
N THR A 69 -3.12 4.59 8.63
CA THR A 69 -3.85 5.24 9.72
C THR A 69 -2.96 6.29 10.37
N TYR A 70 -3.43 7.52 10.39
CA TYR A 70 -2.89 8.61 11.19
C TYR A 70 -3.69 8.70 12.48
N GLN A 71 -3.00 8.91 13.59
CA GLN A 71 -3.64 9.04 14.89
C GLN A 71 -3.05 10.23 15.63
N ASP A 72 -3.91 10.98 16.29
CA ASP A 72 -3.51 12.11 17.13
C ASP A 72 -4.46 12.19 18.33
N GLN A 73 -4.00 12.83 19.40
CA GLN A 73 -4.76 12.97 20.65
C GLN A 73 -4.53 14.34 21.25
N GLU A 74 -5.53 14.89 21.91
CA GLU A 74 -5.37 16.12 22.67
C GLU A 74 -4.45 15.87 23.86
N LYS A 75 -3.36 16.62 23.95
CA LYS A 75 -2.45 16.55 25.09
C LYS A 75 -2.72 17.72 26.03
N GLN A 76 -2.66 17.42 27.32
CA GLN A 76 -2.47 18.45 28.33
C GLN A 76 -0.99 18.84 28.38
N ILE A 77 -0.71 20.10 28.11
CA ILE A 77 0.59 20.72 28.29
C ILE A 77 0.58 21.45 29.64
N GLY A 78 1.21 20.86 30.65
CA GLY A 78 1.22 21.41 32.01
C GLY A 78 -0.13 21.29 32.74
N HIS A 79 -0.46 22.25 33.60
CA HIS A 79 -1.62 22.21 34.49
C HIS A 79 -2.94 22.79 33.92
N SER A 80 -2.95 23.40 32.72
CA SER A 80 -4.17 24.04 32.18
C SER A 80 -4.25 24.19 30.65
N VAL A 81 -3.19 23.92 29.90
CA VAL A 81 -3.20 24.14 28.44
C VAL A 81 -3.58 22.84 27.75
N LEU A 82 -4.81 22.76 27.25
CA LEU A 82 -5.30 21.62 26.47
C LEU A 82 -5.15 21.95 24.99
N GLU A 83 -4.43 21.11 24.25
CA GLU A 83 -4.47 21.16 22.79
C GLU A 83 -5.87 20.80 22.31
N SER A 84 -6.39 21.49 21.31
CA SER A 84 -7.74 21.25 20.79
C SER A 84 -7.74 20.90 19.31
N PHE A 85 -8.53 19.88 18.94
CA PHE A 85 -8.98 19.71 17.56
C PHE A 85 -9.97 20.82 17.22
N GLU A 86 -9.60 21.62 16.22
CA GLU A 86 -10.37 22.69 15.62
C GLU A 86 -9.73 23.10 14.30
N LYS A 87 -10.45 23.82 13.45
CA LYS A 87 -9.92 24.39 12.21
C LYS A 87 -9.01 25.60 12.50
N PRO A 88 -7.69 25.52 12.29
CA PRO A 88 -6.79 26.65 12.55
C PRO A 88 -7.03 27.77 11.54
N SER A 89 -7.00 29.03 12.00
CA SER A 89 -7.11 30.21 11.15
C SER A 89 -5.79 30.98 11.10
N ARG A 90 -5.48 31.57 9.94
CA ARG A 90 -4.33 32.48 9.79
C ARG A 90 -4.42 33.73 10.65
N THR A 91 -5.62 34.07 11.14
CA THR A 91 -5.86 35.26 11.94
C THR A 91 -5.54 35.09 13.42
N ASP A 92 -5.51 33.86 13.94
CA ASP A 92 -5.35 33.60 15.38
C ASP A 92 -4.22 32.60 15.70
N THR A 93 -3.73 31.88 14.68
CA THR A 93 -2.80 30.78 14.80
C THR A 93 -1.41 31.12 14.23
N LEU A 94 -0.39 31.00 15.07
CA LEU A 94 1.01 31.19 14.74
C LEU A 94 1.63 29.92 14.14
N ARG A 95 2.60 30.09 13.23
CA ARG A 95 3.38 29.02 12.56
C ARG A 95 2.51 27.98 11.83
N MET A 96 1.46 28.43 11.14
CA MET A 96 0.71 27.53 10.25
C MET A 96 1.63 26.88 9.22
N LYS A 97 1.41 25.60 8.97
CA LYS A 97 2.13 24.84 7.95
C LYS A 97 1.76 25.34 6.54
N HIS A 98 2.61 25.01 5.56
CA HIS A 98 2.39 25.37 4.16
C HIS A 98 1.28 24.55 3.46
N GLY A 99 0.66 23.62 4.18
CA GLY A 99 -0.41 22.75 3.69
C GLY A 99 -1.77 23.42 3.50
N THR A 100 -2.70 22.67 2.90
CA THR A 100 -4.08 23.10 2.67
C THR A 100 -4.96 22.78 3.88
N TYR A 101 -5.64 23.79 4.44
CA TYR A 101 -6.59 23.65 5.56
C TYR A 101 -8.06 23.70 5.09
N ASP A 102 -8.31 23.89 3.80
CA ASP A 102 -9.67 24.03 3.27
C ASP A 102 -10.47 22.71 3.32
N LYS A 103 -9.76 21.58 3.39
CA LYS A 103 -10.34 20.23 3.36
C LYS A 103 -10.79 19.70 4.72
N ILE A 104 -10.43 20.35 5.81
CA ILE A 104 -10.88 19.98 7.16
C ILE A 104 -12.15 20.75 7.52
N ASP A 105 -13.03 20.08 8.25
CA ASP A 105 -14.26 20.67 8.77
C ASP A 105 -13.95 21.53 10.01
N ASP A 106 -14.97 22.18 10.56
CA ASP A 106 -14.81 23.12 11.69
C ASP A 106 -14.32 22.44 12.97
N ASP A 107 -14.56 21.13 13.10
CA ASP A 107 -14.03 20.28 14.18
C ASP A 107 -12.53 19.97 14.04
N GLY A 108 -11.90 20.44 12.96
CA GLY A 108 -10.49 20.21 12.66
C GLY A 108 -10.23 18.84 12.06
N ILE A 109 -11.24 18.08 11.63
CA ILE A 109 -11.03 16.72 11.11
C ILE A 109 -11.57 16.63 9.70
N ILE A 110 -10.85 15.88 8.85
CA ILE A 110 -11.28 15.66 7.47
C ILE A 110 -12.39 14.60 7.39
N ALA A 111 -13.41 14.82 6.57
CA ALA A 111 -14.48 13.86 6.35
C ALA A 111 -14.05 12.65 5.49
N PRO A 112 -14.65 11.45 5.69
CA PRO A 112 -14.48 10.31 4.78
C PRO A 112 -14.92 10.65 3.35
N GLY A 113 -14.22 10.09 2.36
CA GLY A 113 -14.48 10.30 0.93
C GLY A 113 -13.70 11.46 0.29
N VAL A 114 -13.11 12.35 1.09
CA VAL A 114 -12.30 13.46 0.56
C VAL A 114 -10.96 12.97 0.02
N ARG A 115 -10.55 13.49 -1.15
CA ARG A 115 -9.25 13.20 -1.75
C ARG A 115 -8.17 14.11 -1.16
N VAL A 116 -7.08 13.50 -0.70
CA VAL A 116 -5.93 14.15 -0.07
C VAL A 116 -4.63 13.82 -0.78
N SER A 117 -3.69 14.74 -0.76
CA SER A 117 -2.39 14.63 -1.42
C SER A 117 -1.33 15.48 -0.74
N GLY A 118 -0.10 14.97 -0.68
CA GLY A 118 1.08 15.75 -0.32
C GLY A 118 0.99 16.35 1.07
N GLU A 119 0.92 17.68 1.14
CA GLU A 119 0.93 18.46 2.38
C GLU A 119 -0.48 18.84 2.88
N ASP A 120 -1.54 18.26 2.33
CA ASP A 120 -2.90 18.48 2.83
C ASP A 120 -3.01 18.15 4.32
N ILE A 121 -3.66 19.02 5.07
CA ILE A 121 -3.91 18.83 6.50
C ILE A 121 -5.08 17.86 6.64
N ILE A 122 -4.86 16.79 7.41
CA ILE A 122 -5.88 15.76 7.68
C ILE A 122 -6.48 15.89 9.08
N MET A 123 -5.72 16.46 10.02
CA MET A 123 -6.18 16.78 11.37
C MET A 123 -5.63 18.15 11.75
N GLY A 124 -6.50 19.15 11.76
CA GLY A 124 -6.30 20.48 12.31
C GLY A 124 -6.25 20.43 13.82
N LYS A 125 -5.17 20.96 14.40
CA LYS A 125 -4.95 20.96 15.84
C LYS A 125 -4.15 22.16 16.27
N THR A 126 -4.57 22.78 17.37
CA THR A 126 -3.96 23.99 17.90
C THR A 126 -3.52 23.78 19.34
N ALA A 127 -2.45 24.46 19.74
CA ALA A 127 -1.96 24.52 21.10
C ALA A 127 -2.06 25.97 21.61
N PRO A 128 -2.78 26.25 22.71
CA PRO A 128 -2.81 27.60 23.28
C PRO A 128 -1.41 28.04 23.71
N MET A 129 -1.05 29.30 23.43
CA MET A 129 0.22 29.87 23.86
C MET A 129 0.04 30.71 25.12
N ALA A 130 1.01 30.65 26.04
CA ALA A 130 1.01 31.54 27.20
C ALA A 130 1.09 33.02 26.75
N PRO A 131 0.39 33.95 27.42
CA PRO A 131 0.41 35.37 27.06
C PRO A 131 1.83 35.96 27.08
N ASP A 132 2.70 35.47 27.98
CA ASP A 132 4.07 35.98 28.18
C ASP A 132 5.15 35.25 27.36
N ALA A 133 4.77 34.31 26.49
CA ALA A 133 5.72 33.59 25.64
C ALA A 133 6.23 34.51 24.50
N GLU A 134 7.48 34.97 24.62
CA GLU A 134 8.18 35.69 23.54
C GLU A 134 8.67 34.70 22.48
N GLU A 135 7.93 34.60 21.38
CA GLU A 135 8.36 33.85 20.18
C GLU A 135 9.19 34.74 19.24
N LEU A 136 10.40 35.13 19.67
CA LEU A 136 11.46 35.70 18.81
C LEU A 136 10.99 36.83 17.85
N GLY A 137 10.00 37.63 18.25
CA GLY A 137 9.46 38.75 17.45
C GLY A 137 8.50 38.37 16.30
N GLN A 138 8.16 37.09 16.09
CA GLN A 138 7.19 36.67 15.06
C GLN A 138 5.72 36.74 15.54
N ARG A 139 5.51 36.95 16.84
CA ARG A 139 4.18 36.98 17.45
C ARG A 139 3.55 38.37 17.33
N GLN A 140 2.37 38.44 16.72
CA GLN A 140 1.50 39.61 16.79
C GLN A 140 0.48 39.44 17.93
N LYS A 141 -0.09 40.53 18.45
CA LYS A 141 -1.06 40.49 19.57
C LYS A 141 -2.28 39.59 19.31
N HIS A 142 -2.64 39.35 18.05
CA HIS A 142 -3.76 38.50 17.67
C HIS A 142 -3.45 37.00 17.67
N HIS A 143 -2.16 36.60 17.69
CA HIS A 143 -1.77 35.20 17.73
C HIS A 143 -1.88 34.66 19.16
N VAL A 144 -2.93 33.88 19.41
CA VAL A 144 -3.22 33.25 20.70
C VAL A 144 -2.84 31.77 20.70
N LYS A 145 -2.83 31.15 19.52
CA LYS A 145 -2.63 29.70 19.36
C LYS A 145 -1.43 29.40 18.48
N ARG A 146 -0.83 28.23 18.63
CA ARG A 146 0.21 27.69 17.75
C ARG A 146 -0.35 26.51 16.98
N ASP A 147 -0.01 26.41 15.71
CA ASP A 147 -0.40 25.26 14.89
C ASP A 147 0.43 24.02 15.24
N VAL A 148 -0.26 22.93 15.57
CA VAL A 148 0.31 21.59 15.81
C VAL A 148 -0.42 20.52 14.97
N SER A 149 -1.06 20.94 13.87
CA SER A 149 -1.83 20.08 12.98
C SER A 149 -1.01 18.95 12.36
N THR A 150 -1.66 17.85 11.99
CA THR A 150 -1.03 16.71 11.33
C THR A 150 -1.34 16.73 9.82
N PRO A 151 -0.31 16.91 8.95
CA PRO A 151 -0.45 16.77 7.50
C PRO A 151 -0.36 15.30 7.05
N LEU A 152 -0.79 15.05 5.82
CA LEU A 152 -0.42 13.86 5.09
C LEU A 152 1.11 13.82 4.84
N ARG A 153 1.66 12.65 4.54
CA ARG A 153 3.06 12.54 4.09
C ARG A 153 3.19 13.10 2.67
N SER A 154 4.24 13.88 2.43
CA SER A 154 4.47 14.55 1.14
C SER A 154 4.51 13.63 -0.08
N THR A 155 4.96 12.38 0.09
CA THR A 155 5.04 11.38 -0.98
C THR A 155 3.78 10.52 -1.13
N GLU A 156 2.72 10.83 -0.39
CA GLU A 156 1.49 10.04 -0.37
C GLU A 156 0.30 10.85 -0.89
N ALA A 157 -0.63 10.15 -1.51
CA ALA A 157 -1.92 10.67 -1.96
C ALA A 157 -2.93 9.55 -1.89
N GLY A 158 -4.19 9.88 -1.61
CA GLY A 158 -5.24 8.89 -1.41
C GLY A 158 -6.59 9.52 -1.15
N VAL A 159 -7.52 8.68 -0.67
CA VAL A 159 -8.86 9.09 -0.26
C VAL A 159 -9.03 8.72 1.20
N VAL A 160 -9.62 9.62 1.98
CA VAL A 160 -9.98 9.32 3.37
C VAL A 160 -11.01 8.20 3.37
N ASP A 161 -10.69 7.09 4.01
CA ASP A 161 -11.49 5.87 4.00
C ASP A 161 -12.36 5.77 5.24
N GLN A 162 -11.79 6.09 6.41
CA GLN A 162 -12.52 6.03 7.67
C GLN A 162 -11.96 7.05 8.66
N VAL A 163 -12.85 7.69 9.41
CA VAL A 163 -12.51 8.58 10.50
C VAL A 163 -13.15 8.02 11.76
N MET A 164 -12.37 7.95 12.83
CA MET A 164 -12.81 7.47 14.14
C MET A 164 -12.45 8.50 15.20
N LEU A 165 -13.46 8.95 15.92
CA LEU A 165 -13.34 9.78 17.10
C LEU A 165 -13.66 8.95 18.33
N THR A 166 -12.79 8.98 19.33
CA THR A 166 -13.00 8.31 20.61
C THR A 166 -12.35 9.13 21.72
N THR A 167 -12.65 8.77 22.96
CA THR A 167 -11.98 9.31 24.14
C THR A 167 -10.98 8.27 24.66
N THR A 168 -9.81 8.72 25.10
CA THR A 168 -8.84 7.87 25.81
C THR A 168 -9.33 7.54 27.22
N GLY A 169 -8.65 6.60 27.91
CA GLY A 169 -8.93 6.32 29.33
C GLY A 169 -8.76 7.55 30.24
N ASP A 170 -7.95 8.52 29.81
CA ASP A 170 -7.68 9.77 30.53
C ASP A 170 -8.71 10.88 30.25
N GLY A 171 -9.76 10.60 29.46
CA GLY A 171 -10.81 11.56 29.14
C GLY A 171 -10.46 12.55 28.00
N THR A 172 -9.31 12.39 27.32
CA THR A 172 -8.92 13.28 26.21
C THR A 172 -9.45 12.80 24.86
N ARG A 173 -9.75 13.75 23.95
CA ARG A 173 -10.20 13.39 22.59
C ARG A 173 -9.06 12.76 21.79
N PHE A 174 -9.39 11.70 21.07
CA PHE A 174 -8.47 10.93 20.24
C PHE A 174 -9.09 10.68 18.88
N ALA A 175 -8.34 11.00 17.83
CA ALA A 175 -8.77 10.89 16.45
C ALA A 175 -7.88 9.88 15.70
N LYS A 176 -8.52 9.06 14.86
CA LYS A 176 -7.87 8.18 13.89
C LYS A 176 -8.44 8.46 12.51
N VAL A 177 -7.58 8.84 11.57
CA VAL A 177 -7.93 9.05 10.17
C VAL A 177 -7.21 8.01 9.33
N ARG A 178 -7.96 7.12 8.68
CA ARG A 178 -7.45 6.12 7.75
C ARG A 178 -7.55 6.65 6.33
N VAL A 179 -6.43 6.66 5.61
CA VAL A 179 -6.33 7.02 4.20
C VAL A 179 -6.06 5.77 3.39
N ARG A 180 -6.76 5.62 2.25
CA ARG A 180 -6.63 4.49 1.33
C ARG A 180 -6.11 4.96 -0.03
N THR A 181 -5.21 4.16 -0.60
CA THR A 181 -4.62 4.39 -1.91
C THR A 181 -4.55 3.08 -2.67
N THR A 182 -4.95 3.07 -3.94
CA THR A 182 -4.71 1.91 -4.82
C THR A 182 -3.27 1.93 -5.31
N LYS A 183 -2.56 0.81 -5.18
CA LYS A 183 -1.24 0.59 -5.76
C LYS A 183 -1.38 -0.35 -6.95
N VAL A 184 -1.02 0.15 -8.12
CA VAL A 184 -0.94 -0.61 -9.36
C VAL A 184 0.52 -1.03 -9.54
N PRO A 185 0.81 -2.29 -9.90
CA PRO A 185 2.17 -2.73 -10.21
C PRO A 185 2.88 -1.81 -11.20
N GLN A 186 4.10 -1.41 -10.86
CA GLN A 186 4.93 -0.50 -11.67
C GLN A 186 6.37 -1.02 -11.77
N ILE A 187 7.13 -0.47 -12.73
CA ILE A 187 8.55 -0.75 -12.89
C ILE A 187 9.27 -0.49 -11.55
N GLY A 188 10.09 -1.45 -11.13
CA GLY A 188 10.79 -1.43 -9.83
C GLY A 188 10.05 -2.12 -8.68
N ASP A 189 8.75 -2.41 -8.82
CA ASP A 189 8.03 -3.23 -7.84
C ASP A 189 8.58 -4.65 -7.81
N LYS A 190 8.63 -5.23 -6.61
CA LYS A 190 9.22 -6.53 -6.34
C LYS A 190 8.17 -7.62 -6.31
N PHE A 191 8.45 -8.70 -7.04
CA PHE A 191 7.65 -9.91 -7.08
C PHE A 191 8.53 -11.10 -6.71
N ALA A 192 7.93 -12.14 -6.17
CA ALA A 192 8.63 -13.38 -5.87
C ALA A 192 7.76 -14.60 -6.16
N SER A 193 8.39 -15.68 -6.60
CA SER A 193 7.75 -17.00 -6.61
C SER A 193 7.88 -17.68 -5.23
N ARG A 194 7.19 -18.82 -5.06
CA ARG A 194 7.26 -19.62 -3.82
C ARG A 194 8.62 -20.28 -3.57
N HIS A 195 9.54 -20.22 -4.54
CA HIS A 195 10.85 -20.88 -4.49
C HIS A 195 12.00 -19.91 -4.26
N GLY A 196 11.76 -18.80 -3.56
CA GLY A 196 12.79 -17.82 -3.21
C GLY A 196 13.33 -17.00 -4.40
N GLN A 197 12.67 -17.09 -5.57
CA GLN A 197 13.04 -16.35 -6.76
C GLN A 197 12.36 -14.98 -6.73
N LYS A 198 13.10 -13.96 -6.24
CA LYS A 198 12.65 -12.56 -6.23
C LYS A 198 13.18 -11.80 -7.44
N GLY A 199 12.38 -10.87 -7.95
CA GLY A 199 12.78 -10.00 -9.04
C GLY A 199 11.97 -8.70 -9.08
N THR A 200 12.49 -7.70 -9.78
CA THR A 200 11.79 -6.43 -10.01
C THR A 200 11.20 -6.38 -11.40
N ILE A 201 10.06 -5.71 -11.59
CA ILE A 201 9.58 -5.40 -12.94
C ILE A 201 10.63 -4.53 -13.64
N GLY A 202 11.26 -5.04 -14.70
CA GLY A 202 12.24 -4.32 -15.51
C GLY A 202 11.55 -3.46 -16.58
N ILE A 203 10.54 -4.01 -17.23
CA ILE A 203 9.69 -3.31 -18.21
C ILE A 203 8.31 -3.95 -18.25
N THR A 204 7.33 -3.20 -18.74
CA THR A 204 6.00 -3.72 -19.07
C THR A 204 5.74 -3.60 -20.56
N TYR A 205 5.16 -4.64 -21.17
CA TYR A 205 4.73 -4.63 -22.57
C TYR A 205 3.24 -4.87 -22.68
N ARG A 206 2.58 -4.23 -23.64
CA ARG A 206 1.17 -4.50 -23.93
C ARG A 206 1.01 -5.84 -24.63
N GLN A 207 -0.20 -6.38 -24.64
CA GLN A 207 -0.47 -7.71 -25.18
C GLN A 207 0.01 -7.90 -26.63
N GLU A 208 -0.06 -6.87 -27.46
CA GLU A 208 0.41 -6.88 -28.85
C GLU A 208 1.92 -7.05 -29.01
N ASP A 209 2.70 -6.63 -28.02
CA ASP A 209 4.17 -6.71 -28.01
C ASP A 209 4.67 -7.97 -27.30
N MET A 210 3.78 -8.77 -26.70
CA MET A 210 4.13 -9.96 -25.95
C MET A 210 4.14 -11.22 -26.85
N PRO A 211 5.04 -12.18 -26.61
CA PRO A 211 5.02 -13.45 -27.32
C PRO A 211 3.74 -14.24 -26.99
N PHE A 212 3.21 -14.96 -27.97
CA PHE A 212 1.96 -15.72 -27.83
C PHE A 212 2.10 -17.14 -28.38
N THR A 213 1.30 -18.07 -27.83
CA THR A 213 1.23 -19.44 -28.35
C THR A 213 0.34 -19.53 -29.59
N ARG A 214 0.35 -20.66 -30.32
CA ARG A 214 -0.57 -20.90 -31.44
C ARG A 214 -2.05 -20.71 -31.06
N GLU A 215 -2.41 -20.98 -29.81
CA GLU A 215 -3.76 -20.85 -29.27
C GLU A 215 -4.08 -19.41 -28.82
N GLY A 216 -3.13 -18.47 -28.94
CA GLY A 216 -3.28 -17.08 -28.54
C GLY A 216 -3.06 -16.83 -27.05
N VAL A 217 -2.49 -17.79 -26.30
CA VAL A 217 -2.16 -17.59 -24.88
C VAL A 217 -0.95 -16.67 -24.78
N VAL A 218 -1.10 -15.58 -24.05
CA VAL A 218 -0.05 -14.57 -23.79
C VAL A 218 0.36 -14.66 -22.32
N PRO A 219 1.67 -14.70 -21.99
CA PRO A 219 2.09 -14.76 -20.60
C PRO A 219 1.84 -13.44 -19.86
N ASP A 220 1.61 -13.55 -18.56
CA ASP A 220 1.56 -12.41 -17.64
C ASP A 220 2.98 -11.97 -17.25
N LEU A 221 3.91 -12.91 -17.21
CA LEU A 221 5.28 -12.74 -16.75
C LEU A 221 6.26 -13.50 -17.65
N ILE A 222 7.39 -12.88 -18.00
CA ILE A 222 8.52 -13.54 -18.64
C ILE A 222 9.73 -13.46 -17.72
N ILE A 223 10.22 -14.62 -17.29
CA ILE A 223 11.44 -14.75 -16.49
C ILE A 223 12.58 -15.28 -17.34
N ASN A 224 13.80 -14.92 -16.97
CA ASN A 224 14.99 -15.32 -17.72
C ASN A 224 15.44 -16.74 -17.36
N PRO A 225 15.72 -17.60 -18.36
CA PRO A 225 16.24 -18.95 -18.15
C PRO A 225 17.49 -19.02 -17.26
N HIS A 226 18.35 -18.01 -17.30
CA HIS A 226 19.59 -17.97 -16.50
C HIS A 226 19.36 -17.92 -14.99
N ALA A 227 18.15 -17.60 -14.53
CA ALA A 227 17.81 -17.64 -13.11
C ALA A 227 17.69 -19.06 -12.54
N ILE A 228 17.65 -20.10 -13.39
CA ILE A 228 17.41 -21.49 -12.98
C ILE A 228 18.71 -22.25 -12.72
N PRO A 229 19.72 -22.27 -13.63
CA PRO A 229 20.92 -23.09 -13.44
C PRO A 229 21.70 -22.72 -12.18
N SER A 230 21.85 -21.42 -11.89
CA SER A 230 22.63 -20.93 -10.75
C SER A 230 21.94 -21.13 -9.41
N ARG A 231 20.61 -21.02 -9.37
CA ARG A 231 19.80 -21.13 -8.15
C ARG A 231 19.29 -22.54 -7.89
N MET A 232 19.36 -23.42 -8.89
CA MET A 232 18.95 -24.82 -8.83
C MET A 232 17.51 -25.00 -8.32
N THR A 233 16.62 -24.05 -8.62
CA THR A 233 15.21 -24.08 -8.17
C THR A 233 14.34 -24.98 -9.06
N ILE A 234 14.68 -26.28 -9.11
CA ILE A 234 13.97 -27.28 -9.92
C ILE A 234 12.50 -27.40 -9.50
N ALA A 235 12.22 -27.24 -8.21
CA ALA A 235 10.85 -27.25 -7.69
C ALA A 235 9.94 -26.20 -8.33
N HIS A 236 10.49 -25.06 -8.80
CA HIS A 236 9.75 -24.06 -9.57
C HIS A 236 9.25 -24.63 -10.90
N LEU A 237 10.11 -25.36 -11.62
CA LEU A 237 9.75 -26.00 -12.88
C LEU A 237 8.69 -27.10 -12.67
N ILE A 238 8.86 -27.89 -11.62
CA ILE A 238 7.89 -28.93 -11.22
C ILE A 238 6.54 -28.29 -10.90
N GLU A 239 6.53 -27.17 -10.16
CA GLU A 239 5.31 -26.43 -9.85
C GLU A 239 4.60 -25.94 -11.14
N CYS A 240 5.33 -25.39 -12.10
CA CYS A 240 4.74 -24.96 -13.38
C CYS A 240 4.09 -26.14 -14.12
N GLN A 241 4.76 -27.29 -14.17
CA GLN A 241 4.24 -28.47 -14.86
C GLN A 241 3.01 -29.06 -14.15
N LEU A 242 3.06 -29.18 -12.82
CA LEU A 242 1.94 -29.65 -12.01
C LEU A 242 0.74 -28.71 -12.13
N SER A 243 0.97 -27.40 -12.04
CA SER A 243 -0.07 -26.37 -12.17
C SER A 243 -0.71 -26.37 -13.55
N LYS A 244 0.06 -26.67 -14.60
CA LYS A 244 -0.46 -26.83 -15.96
C LYS A 244 -1.41 -28.03 -16.06
N VAL A 245 -1.03 -29.18 -15.50
CA VAL A 245 -1.89 -30.38 -15.46
C VAL A 245 -3.15 -30.11 -14.64
N ALA A 246 -3.01 -29.50 -13.46
CA ALA A 246 -4.11 -29.11 -12.58
C ALA A 246 -5.13 -28.23 -13.32
N THR A 247 -4.66 -27.19 -14.01
CA THR A 247 -5.51 -26.28 -14.79
C THR A 247 -6.25 -26.99 -15.92
N LEU A 248 -5.59 -27.89 -16.65
CA LEU A 248 -6.19 -28.60 -17.78
C LEU A 248 -7.20 -29.67 -17.35
N ARG A 249 -6.98 -30.31 -16.20
CA ARG A 249 -7.90 -31.31 -15.64
C ARG A 249 -9.06 -30.70 -14.86
N GLY A 250 -8.88 -29.48 -14.34
CA GLY A 250 -9.84 -28.84 -13.43
C GLY A 250 -9.69 -29.30 -11.97
N ASP A 251 -8.55 -29.89 -11.62
CA ASP A 251 -8.25 -30.42 -10.29
C ASP A 251 -7.14 -29.62 -9.59
N GLU A 252 -6.91 -29.89 -8.30
CA GLU A 252 -5.79 -29.31 -7.55
C GLU A 252 -4.57 -30.23 -7.58
N GLY A 253 -3.38 -29.64 -7.75
CA GLY A 253 -2.12 -30.40 -7.71
C GLY A 253 -1.63 -30.59 -6.28
N ASP A 254 -1.27 -31.82 -5.92
CA ASP A 254 -0.58 -32.10 -4.65
C ASP A 254 0.93 -31.89 -4.83
N ALA A 255 1.47 -30.95 -4.05
CA ALA A 255 2.89 -30.59 -4.00
C ALA A 255 3.52 -30.94 -2.63
N THR A 256 2.91 -31.85 -1.87
CA THR A 256 3.41 -32.29 -0.57
C THR A 256 4.76 -33.02 -0.73
N PRO A 257 5.77 -32.66 0.07
CA PRO A 257 7.09 -33.31 -0.01
C PRO A 257 7.03 -34.78 0.43
N PHE A 258 7.92 -35.61 -0.13
CA PHE A 258 8.05 -37.05 0.15
C PHE A 258 6.78 -37.87 -0.14
N THR A 259 6.14 -37.58 -1.26
CA THR A 259 4.96 -38.29 -1.81
C THR A 259 5.32 -39.29 -2.90
#